data_AF-A0A832B3P3-F1
#
_entry.id   AF-A0A832B3P3-F1
#
_cell.length_a   1.000
_cell.length_b   1.000
_cell.length_c   1.000
_cell.angle_alpha   90.00
_cell.angle_beta   90.00
_cell.angle_gamma   90.00
#
_symmetry.space_group_name_H-M   'P 1'
#
loop_
_entity.id
_entity.type
_entity.pdbx_description
1 polymer ?
#
loop_
_entity_poly.entity_id
_entity_poly.type
_entity_poly.pdbx_seq_one_letter_code
_entity_poly.pdbx_strand_id
1 'polypeptide(L)'
;MVDEGLWPGGVVIAIFTAGGVAILVAGFGTPLLLRSLTRRRIGQHIREDGPAIHQIKAGTPTMGGIAMIAAIVAGYVLGHVGTHIAFSVPGFLVIAACVLGGGIGLADDWLKVRKRRSLGLNKRAKFGLQVLLAVAFAAGSVYWAHSGTALAFSRYDVPGIELGAGLWIVWAVFVIVSEANAVNLTDGLDGLAAGSSGIVCTCIALIGYWQYRQFPIYRIPRDHAIDLAVAAVSMAGACVGFLWWNAAPARIFMGDTGSLAIGTGLACLALEMNIALLLPIIGGLFFVVTLSVV
;
A
#
# COMPACT_ATOMS: atom_id res chain seq x y z
N MET A 1 -1.89 -23.75 32.12
CA MET A 1 -1.68 -23.92 30.67
C MET A 1 -0.81 -22.75 30.26
N VAL A 2 0.48 -23.00 30.05
CA VAL A 2 1.48 -21.94 29.83
C VAL A 2 1.21 -21.36 28.45
N ASP A 3 0.97 -20.06 28.39
CA ASP A 3 0.81 -19.26 27.18
C ASP A 3 2.14 -19.39 26.41
N GLU A 4 2.22 -20.27 25.39
CA GLU A 4 3.34 -20.34 24.44
C GLU A 4 3.29 -19.11 23.53
N GLY A 5 3.31 -17.92 24.14
CA GLY A 5 3.33 -16.66 23.44
C GLY A 5 4.59 -16.57 22.60
N LEU A 6 4.40 -16.17 21.34
CA LEU A 6 5.46 -15.76 20.42
C LEU A 6 6.63 -15.12 21.18
N TRP A 7 7.83 -15.70 21.05
CA TRP A 7 9.04 -15.21 21.70
C TRP A 7 9.18 -13.70 21.41
N PRO A 8 9.26 -12.80 22.41
CA PRO A 8 9.24 -11.35 22.20
C PRO A 8 10.30 -10.84 21.21
N GLY A 9 11.47 -11.48 21.20
CA GLY A 9 12.52 -11.28 20.19
C GLY A 9 12.12 -11.64 18.75
N GLY A 10 11.36 -12.70 18.50
CA GLY A 10 10.94 -13.09 17.13
C GLY A 10 10.06 -12.04 16.47
N VAL A 11 9.15 -11.45 17.26
CA VAL A 11 8.29 -10.32 16.86
C VAL A 11 9.10 -9.11 16.40
N VAL A 12 10.06 -8.70 17.23
CA VAL A 12 10.91 -7.53 16.94
C VAL A 12 11.81 -7.80 15.74
N ILE A 13 12.42 -8.99 15.68
CA ILE A 13 13.27 -9.41 14.56
C ILE A 13 12.45 -9.36 13.26
N ALA A 14 11.22 -9.90 13.23
CA ALA A 14 10.39 -9.88 12.03
C ALA A 14 10.11 -8.47 11.51
N ILE A 15 9.73 -7.54 12.39
CA ILE A 15 9.46 -6.14 11.99
C ILE A 15 10.71 -5.49 11.41
N PHE A 16 11.85 -5.60 12.09
CA PHE A 16 13.10 -4.98 11.63
C PHE A 16 13.62 -5.65 10.35
N THR A 17 13.56 -6.97 10.24
CA THR A 17 13.95 -7.71 9.05
C THR A 17 13.07 -7.34 7.87
N ALA A 18 11.75 -7.30 8.04
CA ALA A 18 10.81 -6.96 6.97
C ALA A 18 11.03 -5.55 6.43
N GLY A 19 11.10 -4.56 7.33
CA GLY A 19 11.36 -3.16 6.95
C GLY A 19 12.74 -2.99 6.31
N GLY A 20 13.79 -3.58 6.91
CA GLY A 20 15.15 -3.52 6.39
C GLY A 20 15.29 -4.15 5.01
N VAL A 21 14.75 -5.36 4.82
CA VAL A 21 14.71 -6.03 3.52
C VAL A 21 13.98 -5.17 2.49
N ALA A 22 12.80 -4.63 2.81
CA ALA A 22 12.05 -3.80 1.88
C ALA A 22 12.82 -2.52 1.50
N ILE A 23 13.50 -1.87 2.45
CA ILE A 23 14.38 -0.72 2.17
C ILE A 23 15.50 -1.11 1.20
N LEU A 24 16.18 -2.22 1.45
CA LEU A 24 17.30 -2.67 0.62
C LEU A 24 16.83 -3.07 -0.77
N VAL A 25 15.74 -3.84 -0.87
CA VAL A 25 15.18 -4.29 -2.15
C VAL A 25 14.66 -3.11 -2.96
N ALA A 26 13.96 -2.14 -2.36
CA ALA A 26 13.53 -0.95 -3.08
C ALA A 26 14.73 -0.05 -3.43
N GLY A 27 15.64 0.17 -2.49
CA GLY A 27 16.82 1.03 -2.65
C GLY A 27 17.78 0.55 -3.74
N PHE A 28 18.04 -0.76 -3.84
CA PHE A 28 18.90 -1.34 -4.88
C PHE A 28 18.13 -1.82 -6.11
N GLY A 29 16.87 -2.24 -5.97
CA GLY A 29 16.03 -2.66 -7.08
C GLY A 29 15.61 -1.51 -7.98
N THR A 30 15.32 -0.33 -7.42
CA THR A 30 14.93 0.86 -8.18
C THR A 30 15.96 1.31 -9.22
N PRO A 31 17.27 1.44 -8.93
CA PRO A 31 18.25 1.80 -9.96
C PRO A 31 18.45 0.72 -11.01
N LEU A 32 18.28 -0.57 -10.66
CA LEU A 32 18.33 -1.66 -11.64
C LEU A 32 17.13 -1.60 -12.60
N LEU A 33 15.94 -1.34 -12.06
CA LEU A 33 14.74 -1.08 -12.84
C LEU A 33 14.92 0.15 -13.73
N LEU A 34 15.43 1.25 -13.18
CA LEU A 34 15.70 2.48 -13.93
C LEU A 34 16.62 2.22 -15.12
N ARG A 35 17.73 1.49 -14.92
CA ARG A 35 18.63 1.10 -16.03
C ARG A 35 17.90 0.30 -17.12
N SER A 36 17.01 -0.61 -16.73
CA SER A 36 16.20 -1.41 -17.65
C SER A 36 15.21 -0.56 -18.45
N LEU A 37 14.48 0.34 -17.77
CA LEU A 37 13.52 1.25 -18.39
C LEU A 37 14.19 2.21 -19.38
N THR A 38 15.34 2.80 -18.99
CA THR A 38 16.12 3.70 -19.85
C THR A 38 16.66 2.98 -21.08
N ARG A 39 17.17 1.74 -20.94
CA ARG A 39 17.61 0.92 -22.09
C ARG A 39 16.47 0.64 -23.08
N ARG A 40 15.25 0.48 -22.59
CA ARG A 40 14.04 0.28 -23.41
C ARG A 40 13.42 1.60 -23.92
N ARG A 41 14.03 2.75 -23.62
CA ARG A 41 13.53 4.11 -23.93
C ARG A 41 12.12 4.38 -23.39
N ILE A 42 11.76 3.74 -22.28
CA ILE A 42 10.50 3.96 -21.57
C ILE A 42 10.67 5.21 -20.69
N GLY A 43 10.03 6.31 -21.05
CA GLY A 43 10.12 7.60 -20.33
C GLY A 43 10.55 8.79 -21.19
N GLN A 44 11.16 8.57 -22.36
CA GLN A 44 11.61 9.65 -23.25
C GLN A 44 10.51 10.09 -24.23
N HIS A 45 9.52 10.85 -23.76
CA HIS A 45 8.68 11.67 -24.65
C HIS A 45 8.72 13.12 -24.19
N ILE A 46 9.52 13.92 -24.89
CA ILE A 46 9.49 15.37 -24.81
C ILE A 46 8.26 15.80 -25.61
N ARG A 47 7.29 16.43 -24.94
CA ARG A 47 6.16 17.09 -25.59
C ARG A 47 6.61 18.52 -25.88
N GLU A 48 6.67 18.90 -27.16
CA GLU A 48 7.20 20.20 -27.61
C GLU A 48 6.31 21.40 -27.18
N ASP A 49 5.03 21.17 -26.84
CA ASP A 49 4.05 22.24 -26.58
C ASP A 49 3.68 22.42 -25.10
N GLY A 50 4.58 22.97 -24.28
CA GLY A 50 4.27 23.37 -22.90
C GLY A 50 5.28 24.37 -22.30
N PRO A 51 4.86 25.25 -21.38
CA PRO A 51 5.71 26.30 -20.81
C PRO A 51 6.99 25.73 -20.18
N ALA A 52 8.11 26.45 -20.34
CA ALA A 52 9.49 25.99 -20.07
C ALA A 52 9.73 25.38 -18.67
N ILE A 53 8.94 25.77 -17.66
CA ILE A 53 9.02 25.25 -16.28
C ILE A 53 8.59 23.77 -16.19
N HIS A 54 7.73 23.28 -17.10
CA HIS A 54 7.28 21.89 -17.16
C HIS A 54 8.17 20.98 -18.02
N GLN A 55 9.13 21.53 -18.78
CA GLN A 55 9.99 20.74 -19.67
C GLN A 55 11.11 19.99 -18.93
N ILE A 56 11.43 20.36 -17.69
CA ILE A 56 12.44 19.69 -16.86
C ILE A 56 11.97 18.29 -16.40
N LYS A 57 10.66 18.04 -16.35
CA LYS A 57 10.07 16.73 -16.01
C LYS A 57 9.87 15.80 -17.22
N ALA A 58 10.16 16.26 -18.43
CA ALA A 58 10.01 15.48 -19.65
C ALA A 58 11.20 14.52 -19.84
N GLY A 59 11.02 13.25 -19.48
CA GLY A 59 12.06 12.22 -19.66
C GLY A 59 12.18 11.22 -18.52
N THR A 60 11.68 11.57 -17.33
CA THR A 60 11.76 10.71 -16.14
C THR A 60 10.90 9.47 -16.32
N PRO A 61 11.48 8.26 -16.23
CA PRO A 61 10.71 7.01 -16.35
C PRO A 61 9.63 6.89 -15.29
N THR A 62 8.49 6.32 -15.68
CA THR A 62 7.40 5.90 -14.79
C THR A 62 7.46 4.38 -14.58
N MET A 63 6.59 3.83 -13.73
CA MET A 63 6.54 2.40 -13.31
C MET A 63 7.51 2.01 -12.19
N GLY A 64 8.00 2.97 -11.39
CA GLY A 64 8.81 2.71 -10.21
C GLY A 64 8.13 1.80 -9.18
N GLY A 65 6.79 1.76 -9.18
CA GLY A 65 5.99 0.86 -8.36
C GLY A 65 6.34 -0.62 -8.50
N ILE A 66 6.91 -1.06 -9.62
CA ILE A 66 7.37 -2.45 -9.78
C ILE A 66 8.42 -2.80 -8.71
N ALA A 67 9.41 -1.92 -8.50
CA ALA A 67 10.45 -2.12 -7.50
C ALA A 67 9.87 -2.07 -6.07
N MET A 68 8.88 -1.21 -5.85
CA MET A 68 8.18 -1.11 -4.56
C MET A 68 7.41 -2.38 -4.24
N ILE A 69 6.62 -2.91 -5.17
CA ILE A 69 5.83 -4.14 -4.96
C ILE A 69 6.77 -5.32 -4.70
N ALA A 70 7.85 -5.46 -5.47
CA ALA A 70 8.85 -6.49 -5.23
C ALA A 70 9.48 -6.37 -3.83
N ALA A 71 9.76 -5.15 -3.38
CA ALA A 71 10.27 -4.88 -2.04
C ALA A 71 9.26 -5.20 -0.93
N ILE A 72 7.98 -4.87 -1.12
CA ILE A 72 6.90 -5.18 -0.18
C ILE A 72 6.78 -6.70 0.00
N VAL A 73 6.71 -7.45 -1.11
CA VAL A 73 6.59 -8.91 -1.09
C VAL A 73 7.84 -9.53 -0.47
N ALA A 74 9.04 -9.07 -0.84
CA ALA A 74 10.28 -9.58 -0.28
C ALA A 74 10.40 -9.29 1.22
N GLY A 75 10.07 -8.07 1.67
CA GLY A 75 10.04 -7.69 3.08
C GLY A 75 9.06 -8.55 3.88
N TYR A 76 7.84 -8.71 3.35
CA TYR A 76 6.81 -9.51 3.99
C TYR A 76 7.24 -10.97 4.14
N VAL A 77 7.67 -11.60 3.06
CA VAL A 77 8.09 -13.01 3.07
C VAL A 77 9.32 -13.23 3.95
N LEU A 78 10.36 -12.41 3.80
CA LEU A 78 11.61 -12.58 4.54
C LEU A 78 11.51 -12.19 6.02
N GLY A 79 10.55 -11.34 6.39
CA GLY A 79 10.23 -11.05 7.80
C GLY A 79 9.71 -12.27 8.58
N HIS A 80 9.12 -13.25 7.89
CA HIS A 80 8.62 -14.48 8.50
C HIS A 80 9.69 -15.57 8.64
N VAL A 81 10.81 -15.44 7.93
CA VAL A 81 11.86 -16.47 7.90
C VAL A 81 12.60 -16.50 9.24
N GLY A 82 12.45 -17.60 9.97
CA GLY A 82 13.15 -17.82 11.25
C GLY A 82 12.58 -17.08 12.44
N THR A 83 11.38 -16.47 12.32
CA THR A 83 10.77 -15.65 13.39
C THR A 83 9.60 -16.32 14.10
N HIS A 84 9.18 -17.51 13.65
CA HIS A 84 8.02 -18.28 14.15
C HIS A 84 6.68 -17.55 14.03
N ILE A 85 6.63 -16.41 13.34
CA ILE A 85 5.37 -15.74 12.98
C ILE A 85 4.76 -16.51 11.82
N ALA A 86 3.48 -16.86 11.94
CA ALA A 86 2.73 -17.52 10.88
C ALA A 86 2.17 -16.49 9.90
N PHE A 87 2.16 -16.85 8.61
CA PHE A 87 1.38 -16.11 7.62
C PHE A 87 -0.10 -16.26 7.96
N SER A 88 -0.78 -15.14 8.22
CA SER A 88 -2.20 -15.10 8.49
C SER A 88 -3.00 -14.90 7.20
N VAL A 89 -4.27 -15.32 7.20
CA VAL A 89 -5.18 -15.07 6.07
C VAL A 89 -5.34 -13.56 5.81
N PRO A 90 -5.57 -12.68 6.82
CA PRO A 90 -5.57 -11.23 6.61
C PRO A 90 -4.30 -10.69 5.94
N GLY A 91 -3.12 -11.10 6.42
CA GLY A 91 -1.83 -10.64 5.88
C GLY A 91 -1.64 -11.05 4.41
N PHE A 92 -1.98 -12.30 4.09
CA PHE A 92 -1.99 -12.76 2.70
C PHE A 92 -2.95 -11.95 1.82
N LEU A 93 -4.18 -11.70 2.28
CA LEU A 93 -5.17 -10.92 1.53
C LEU A 93 -4.69 -9.48 1.27
N VAL A 94 -4.07 -8.84 2.27
CA VAL A 94 -3.49 -7.49 2.13
C VAL A 94 -2.40 -7.46 1.07
N ILE A 95 -1.45 -8.40 1.13
CA ILE A 95 -0.32 -8.45 0.18
C ILE A 95 -0.82 -8.79 -1.23
N ALA A 96 -1.75 -9.73 -1.35
CA ALA A 96 -2.38 -10.06 -2.62
C ALA A 96 -3.12 -8.85 -3.20
N ALA A 97 -3.89 -8.11 -2.39
CA ALA A 97 -4.59 -6.91 -2.83
C ALA A 97 -3.63 -5.80 -3.25
N CYS A 98 -2.52 -5.60 -2.52
CA CYS A 98 -1.46 -4.66 -2.88
C CYS A 98 -0.84 -5.01 -4.25
N VAL A 99 -0.47 -6.28 -4.47
CA VAL A 99 0.09 -6.77 -5.74
C VAL A 99 -0.91 -6.63 -6.88
N LEU A 100 -2.18 -7.00 -6.68
CA LEU A 100 -3.23 -6.91 -7.70
C LEU A 100 -3.60 -5.46 -8.03
N GLY A 101 -3.70 -4.59 -7.03
CA GLY A 101 -3.91 -3.15 -7.21
C GLY A 101 -2.75 -2.53 -8.01
N GLY A 102 -1.52 -2.95 -7.69
CA GLY A 102 -0.34 -2.61 -8.47
C GLY A 102 -0.36 -3.17 -9.89
N GLY A 103 -0.91 -4.37 -10.10
CA GLY A 103 -1.12 -4.97 -11.41
C GLY A 103 -2.10 -4.17 -12.28
N ILE A 104 -3.17 -3.62 -11.69
CA ILE A 104 -4.09 -2.70 -12.39
C ILE A 104 -3.34 -1.44 -12.81
N GLY A 105 -2.54 -0.87 -11.90
CA GLY A 105 -1.72 0.31 -12.19
C GLY A 105 -0.65 0.06 -13.25
N LEU A 106 -0.02 -1.12 -13.21
CA LEU A 106 0.96 -1.57 -14.18
C LEU A 106 0.35 -1.72 -15.57
N ALA A 107 -0.85 -2.28 -15.66
CA ALA A 107 -1.58 -2.36 -16.92
C ALA A 107 -1.85 -0.95 -17.49
N ASP A 108 -2.16 0.02 -16.63
CA ASP A 108 -2.40 1.41 -17.01
C ASP A 108 -1.13 2.10 -17.52
N ASP A 109 -0.07 2.06 -16.73
CA ASP A 109 1.24 2.64 -17.09
C ASP A 109 1.80 1.98 -18.35
N TRP A 110 1.71 0.65 -18.46
CA TRP A 110 2.16 -0.08 -19.65
C TRP A 110 1.38 0.33 -20.90
N LEU A 111 0.06 0.55 -20.78
CA LEU A 111 -0.76 0.96 -21.91
C LEU A 111 -0.43 2.40 -22.36
N LYS A 112 -0.16 3.31 -21.41
CA LYS A 112 0.33 4.68 -21.69
C LYS A 112 1.63 4.62 -22.49
N VAL A 113 2.59 3.81 -22.03
CA VAL A 113 3.90 3.63 -22.67
C VAL A 113 3.78 2.99 -24.06
N ARG A 114 3.05 1.87 -24.17
CA ARG A 114 2.92 1.12 -25.43
C ARG A 114 2.23 1.92 -26.52
N LYS A 115 1.20 2.70 -26.17
CA LYS A 115 0.41 3.50 -27.12
C LYS A 115 0.96 4.91 -27.33
N ARG A 116 2.09 5.26 -26.68
CA ARG A 116 2.73 6.59 -26.76
C ARG A 116 1.74 7.76 -26.59
N ARG A 117 0.85 7.62 -25.62
CA ARG A 117 -0.19 8.61 -25.34
C ARG A 117 -0.37 8.77 -23.83
N SER A 118 -0.90 9.91 -23.41
CA SER A 118 -1.19 10.17 -21.99
C SER A 118 -2.34 9.33 -21.42
N LEU A 119 -3.18 8.76 -22.29
CA LEU A 119 -4.35 7.96 -21.91
C LEU A 119 -3.98 6.48 -21.68
N GLY A 120 -4.11 6.05 -20.42
CA GLY A 120 -4.00 4.65 -20.01
C GLY A 120 -5.24 3.82 -20.31
N LEU A 121 -5.66 3.01 -19.33
CA LEU A 121 -6.90 2.24 -19.36
C LEU A 121 -8.09 3.20 -19.51
N ASN A 122 -9.19 2.66 -20.04
CA ASN A 122 -10.47 3.35 -19.94
C ASN A 122 -10.81 3.54 -18.46
N LYS A 123 -11.16 4.77 -18.05
CA LYS A 123 -11.54 5.10 -16.66
C LYS A 123 -12.58 4.13 -16.08
N ARG A 124 -13.59 3.74 -16.87
CA ARG A 124 -14.63 2.77 -16.45
C ARG A 124 -14.06 1.37 -16.23
N ALA A 125 -13.12 0.94 -17.08
CA ALA A 125 -12.47 -0.35 -16.93
C ALA A 125 -11.52 -0.38 -15.72
N LYS A 126 -10.72 0.68 -15.53
CA LYS A 126 -9.84 0.84 -14.37
C LYS A 126 -10.64 0.81 -13.06
N PHE A 127 -11.71 1.60 -12.99
CA PHE A 127 -12.62 1.62 -11.83
C PHE A 127 -13.30 0.25 -11.62
N GLY A 128 -13.81 -0.39 -12.67
CA GLY A 128 -14.41 -1.72 -12.58
C GLY A 128 -13.45 -2.79 -12.04
N LEU A 129 -12.18 -2.75 -12.43
CA LEU A 129 -11.14 -3.64 -11.89
C LEU A 129 -10.84 -3.35 -10.42
N GLN A 130 -10.78 -2.07 -10.01
CA GLN A 130 -10.60 -1.68 -8.61
C GLN A 130 -11.78 -2.16 -7.74
N VAL A 131 -13.02 -2.00 -8.21
CA VAL A 131 -14.22 -2.49 -7.51
C VAL A 131 -14.20 -4.02 -7.42
N LEU A 132 -13.88 -4.73 -8.50
CA LEU A 132 -13.79 -6.18 -8.50
C LEU A 132 -12.74 -6.67 -7.47
N LEU A 133 -11.56 -6.05 -7.47
CA LEU A 133 -10.51 -6.33 -6.49
C LEU A 133 -10.99 -6.09 -5.06
N ALA A 134 -11.64 -4.95 -4.82
CA ALA A 134 -12.12 -4.57 -3.49
C ALA A 134 -13.23 -5.51 -2.98
N VAL A 135 -14.15 -5.94 -3.85
CA VAL A 135 -15.18 -6.94 -3.51
C VAL A 135 -14.54 -8.28 -3.18
N ALA A 136 -13.57 -8.74 -3.98
CA ALA A 136 -12.87 -9.99 -3.74
C ALA A 136 -12.11 -9.97 -2.40
N PHE A 137 -11.40 -8.88 -2.11
CA PHE A 137 -10.75 -8.68 -0.82
C PHE A 137 -11.77 -8.71 0.33
N ALA A 138 -12.83 -7.89 0.26
CA ALA A 138 -13.82 -7.77 1.32
C ALA A 138 -14.56 -9.08 1.59
N ALA A 139 -14.89 -9.84 0.55
CA ALA A 139 -15.47 -11.17 0.70
C ALA A 139 -14.47 -12.15 1.36
N GLY A 140 -13.20 -12.11 0.96
CA GLY A 140 -12.13 -12.88 1.61
C GLY A 140 -11.98 -12.54 3.09
N SER A 141 -12.01 -11.25 3.45
CA SER A 141 -11.95 -10.79 4.84
C SER A 141 -13.08 -11.36 5.69
N VAL A 142 -14.32 -11.31 5.19
CA VAL A 142 -15.50 -11.80 5.93
C VAL A 142 -15.52 -13.33 6.01
N TYR A 143 -15.34 -14.01 4.87
CA TYR A 143 -15.64 -15.43 4.75
C TYR A 143 -14.43 -16.36 4.98
N TRP A 144 -13.20 -15.86 4.82
CA TRP A 144 -11.98 -16.66 5.01
C TRP A 144 -11.14 -16.17 6.19
N ALA A 145 -10.98 -14.86 6.35
CA ALA A 145 -10.22 -14.30 7.47
C ALA A 145 -11.05 -14.16 8.75
N HIS A 146 -12.38 -14.25 8.64
CA HIS A 146 -13.33 -14.04 9.74
C HIS A 146 -13.12 -12.71 10.47
N SER A 147 -12.80 -11.67 9.71
CA SER A 147 -12.54 -10.33 10.22
C SER A 147 -13.82 -9.68 10.74
N GLY A 148 -13.69 -8.89 11.81
CA GLY A 148 -14.82 -8.24 12.46
C GLY A 148 -15.47 -7.17 11.57
N THR A 149 -16.81 -7.13 11.55
CA THR A 149 -17.60 -6.21 10.71
C THR A 149 -17.98 -4.90 11.39
N ALA A 150 -17.41 -4.61 12.56
CA ALA A 150 -17.64 -3.37 13.29
C ALA A 150 -16.89 -2.20 12.65
N LEU A 151 -17.48 -1.00 12.72
CA LEU A 151 -16.77 0.25 12.48
C LEU A 151 -16.14 0.77 13.78
N ALA A 152 -14.82 0.98 13.76
CA ALA A 152 -14.10 1.62 14.86
C ALA A 152 -13.08 2.67 14.37
N PHE A 153 -12.80 3.65 15.23
CA PHE A 153 -11.68 4.59 15.04
C PHE A 153 -10.35 3.98 15.47
N SER A 154 -10.23 3.68 16.76
CA SER A 154 -9.04 3.12 17.41
C SER A 154 -9.35 1.82 18.18
N ARG A 155 -10.53 1.24 17.94
CA ARG A 155 -11.06 0.01 18.56
C ARG A 155 -11.09 -0.04 20.09
N TYR A 156 -11.68 1.00 20.70
CA TYR A 156 -12.21 0.98 22.07
C TYR A 156 -13.75 0.94 22.04
N ASP A 157 -14.35 -0.02 21.33
CA ASP A 157 -15.81 -0.13 21.11
C ASP A 157 -16.50 1.16 20.60
N VAL A 158 -15.74 2.12 20.06
CA VAL A 158 -16.23 3.44 19.61
C VAL A 158 -15.94 3.65 18.11
N PRO A 159 -16.97 3.90 17.28
CA PRO A 159 -18.40 3.89 17.61
C PRO A 159 -18.99 2.48 17.81
N GLY A 160 -18.26 1.41 17.47
CA GLY A 160 -18.67 0.03 17.74
C GLY A 160 -19.89 -0.43 16.92
N ILE A 161 -20.13 0.22 15.77
CA ILE A 161 -21.31 -0.04 14.94
C ILE A 161 -21.08 -1.31 14.13
N GLU A 162 -21.86 -2.35 14.42
CA GLU A 162 -21.87 -3.59 13.64
C GLU A 162 -22.67 -3.41 12.35
N LEU A 163 -22.00 -3.50 11.21
CA LEU A 163 -22.64 -3.38 9.89
C LEU A 163 -23.21 -4.71 9.38
N GLY A 164 -22.70 -5.83 9.90
CA GLY A 164 -22.89 -7.15 9.30
C GLY A 164 -22.18 -7.29 7.95
N ALA A 165 -22.09 -8.52 7.46
CA ALA A 165 -21.28 -8.87 6.29
C ALA A 165 -21.58 -8.04 5.03
N GLY A 166 -22.86 -7.90 4.66
CA GLY A 166 -23.25 -7.23 3.41
C GLY A 166 -22.89 -5.75 3.37
N LEU A 167 -23.27 -5.00 4.41
CA LEU A 167 -22.99 -3.56 4.48
C LEU A 167 -21.51 -3.29 4.74
N TRP A 168 -20.83 -4.15 5.49
CA TRP A 168 -19.38 -4.06 5.67
C TRP A 168 -18.62 -4.27 4.35
N ILE A 169 -19.06 -5.19 3.48
CA ILE A 169 -18.47 -5.37 2.15
C ILE A 169 -18.62 -4.09 1.31
N VAL A 170 -19.80 -3.46 1.31
CA VAL A 170 -20.00 -2.19 0.60
C VAL A 170 -19.08 -1.10 1.16
N TRP A 171 -18.96 -1.02 2.48
CA TRP A 171 -18.04 -0.09 3.15
C TRP A 171 -16.57 -0.35 2.78
N ALA A 172 -16.11 -1.60 2.83
CA ALA A 172 -14.76 -1.99 2.46
C ALA A 172 -14.44 -1.64 1.01
N VAL A 173 -15.39 -1.88 0.08
CA VAL A 173 -15.24 -1.47 -1.32
C VAL A 173 -15.05 0.03 -1.45
N PHE A 174 -15.88 0.82 -0.75
CA PHE A 174 -15.76 2.27 -0.74
C PHE A 174 -14.38 2.72 -0.22
N VAL A 175 -13.92 2.20 0.92
CA VAL A 175 -12.62 2.56 1.52
C VAL A 175 -11.46 2.22 0.59
N ILE A 176 -11.43 1.00 0.04
CA ILE A 176 -10.35 0.53 -0.83
C ILE A 176 -10.25 1.35 -2.11
N VAL A 177 -11.37 1.56 -2.79
CA VAL A 177 -11.38 2.32 -4.04
C VAL A 177 -11.07 3.79 -3.78
N SER A 178 -11.56 4.35 -2.68
CA SER A 178 -11.28 5.76 -2.32
C SER A 178 -9.81 5.97 -2.02
N GLU A 179 -9.20 5.16 -1.15
CA GLU A 179 -7.79 5.30 -0.76
C GLU A 179 -6.84 5.03 -1.94
N ALA A 180 -7.13 4.01 -2.76
CA ALA A 180 -6.34 3.73 -3.96
C ALA A 180 -6.28 4.93 -4.91
N ASN A 181 -7.41 5.61 -5.11
CA ASN A 181 -7.46 6.80 -5.96
C ASN A 181 -6.91 8.05 -5.25
N ALA A 182 -7.08 8.18 -3.93
CA ALA A 182 -6.53 9.30 -3.16
C ALA A 182 -4.99 9.33 -3.18
N VAL A 183 -4.34 8.18 -3.01
CA VAL A 183 -2.89 8.05 -3.16
C VAL A 183 -2.45 8.30 -4.60
N ASN A 184 -3.21 7.83 -5.61
CA ASN A 184 -2.92 8.09 -7.02
C ASN A 184 -3.03 9.58 -7.39
N LEU A 185 -4.01 10.31 -6.85
CA LEU A 185 -4.12 11.76 -7.03
C LEU A 185 -2.96 12.52 -6.39
N THR A 186 -2.38 11.97 -5.31
CA THR A 186 -1.27 12.59 -4.57
C THR A 186 0.09 12.36 -5.23
N ASP A 187 0.22 11.40 -6.16
CA ASP A 187 1.44 11.09 -6.93
C ASP A 187 1.70 12.10 -8.08
N GLY A 188 1.59 13.40 -7.76
CA GLY A 188 1.81 14.51 -8.71
C GLY A 188 3.11 15.29 -8.48
N LEU A 189 3.75 15.11 -7.32
CA LEU A 189 4.98 15.81 -6.91
C LEU A 189 6.05 14.82 -6.45
N ASP A 190 7.31 15.18 -6.72
CA ASP A 190 8.50 14.40 -6.42
C ASP A 190 8.56 14.06 -4.91
N GLY A 191 8.53 12.77 -4.58
CA GLY A 191 8.61 12.29 -3.20
C GLY A 191 7.36 12.46 -2.36
N LEU A 192 6.30 13.13 -2.85
CA LEU A 192 5.14 13.46 -2.02
C LEU A 192 4.35 12.20 -1.64
N ALA A 193 3.86 11.44 -2.62
CA ALA A 193 3.06 10.24 -2.37
C ALA A 193 3.85 9.14 -1.67
N ALA A 194 5.10 8.89 -2.09
CA ALA A 194 5.96 7.89 -1.46
C ALA A 194 6.32 8.29 -0.02
N GLY A 195 6.67 9.56 0.22
CA GLY A 195 7.02 10.07 1.54
C GLY A 195 5.84 10.01 2.51
N SER A 196 4.68 10.55 2.12
CA SER A 196 3.48 10.50 2.97
C SER A 196 3.02 9.06 3.22
N SER A 197 3.01 8.21 2.20
CA SER A 197 2.65 6.80 2.35
C SER A 197 3.59 6.06 3.30
N GLY A 198 4.90 6.34 3.25
CA GLY A 198 5.87 5.78 4.18
C GLY A 198 5.56 6.12 5.64
N ILE A 199 5.17 7.37 5.91
CA ILE A 199 4.74 7.81 7.25
C ILE A 199 3.48 7.06 7.68
N VAL A 200 2.44 7.01 6.84
CA VAL A 200 1.17 6.32 7.15
C VAL A 200 1.41 4.83 7.40
N CYS A 201 2.19 4.16 6.54
CA CYS A 201 2.54 2.75 6.72
C CYS A 201 3.29 2.51 8.03
N THR A 202 4.18 3.42 8.41
CA THR A 202 4.90 3.35 9.70
C THR A 202 3.94 3.50 10.87
N CYS A 203 3.00 4.45 10.81
CA CYS A 203 1.96 4.60 11.83
C CYS A 203 1.11 3.33 11.96
N ILE A 204 0.68 2.74 10.84
CA ILE A 204 -0.09 1.48 10.84
C ILE A 204 0.73 0.31 11.41
N ALA A 205 2.03 0.22 11.09
CA ALA A 205 2.91 -0.80 11.66
C ALA A 205 3.02 -0.67 13.19
N LEU A 206 3.15 0.55 13.71
CA LEU A 206 3.13 0.81 15.15
C LEU A 206 1.79 0.46 15.79
N ILE A 207 0.67 0.77 15.12
CA ILE A 207 -0.66 0.38 15.57
C ILE A 207 -0.79 -1.15 15.61
N GLY A 208 -0.37 -1.88 14.58
CA GLY A 208 -0.44 -3.35 14.55
C GLY A 208 0.39 -3.98 15.68
N TYR A 209 1.60 -3.47 15.94
CA TYR A 209 2.40 -3.90 17.09
C TYR A 209 1.70 -3.58 18.43
N TRP A 210 1.06 -2.42 18.54
CA TRP A 210 0.29 -2.04 19.73
C TRP A 210 -0.92 -2.96 19.94
N GLN A 211 -1.65 -3.29 18.88
CA GLN A 211 -2.77 -4.24 18.90
C GLN A 211 -2.33 -5.64 19.34
N TYR A 212 -1.18 -6.10 18.86
CA TYR A 212 -0.56 -7.35 19.30
C TYR A 212 -0.31 -7.35 20.82
N ARG A 213 0.27 -6.27 21.36
CA ARG A 213 0.57 -6.15 22.80
C ARG A 213 -0.69 -5.99 23.65
N GLN A 214 -1.71 -5.33 23.13
CA GLN A 214 -2.93 -4.97 23.85
C GLN A 214 -4.15 -5.77 23.38
N PHE A 215 -3.95 -7.06 23.09
CA PHE A 215 -5.02 -7.99 22.67
C PHE A 215 -6.34 -7.89 23.48
N PRO A 216 -6.34 -7.77 24.82
CA PRO A 216 -7.61 -7.68 25.58
C PRO A 216 -8.49 -6.48 25.22
N ILE A 217 -7.87 -5.39 24.76
CA ILE A 217 -8.56 -4.15 24.34
C ILE A 217 -8.98 -4.30 22.88
N TYR A 218 -8.02 -4.62 22.02
CA TYR A 218 -8.24 -4.57 20.58
C TYR A 218 -8.88 -5.81 20.00
N ARG A 219 -8.82 -6.98 20.65
CA ARG A 219 -9.46 -8.24 20.19
C ARG A 219 -9.18 -8.61 18.71
N ILE A 220 -8.02 -8.22 18.18
CA ILE A 220 -7.48 -8.75 16.90
C ILE A 220 -6.58 -9.91 17.28
N PRO A 221 -6.76 -11.14 16.75
CA PRO A 221 -5.89 -12.27 17.05
C PRO A 221 -4.41 -11.87 16.97
N ARG A 222 -3.61 -12.23 17.99
CA ARG A 222 -2.22 -11.75 18.12
C ARG A 222 -1.39 -12.03 16.86
N ASP A 223 -1.53 -13.22 16.30
CA ASP A 223 -0.82 -13.62 15.08
C ASP A 223 -1.23 -12.78 13.87
N HIS A 224 -2.52 -12.41 13.76
CA HIS A 224 -3.00 -11.51 12.70
C HIS A 224 -2.44 -10.10 12.90
N ALA A 225 -2.50 -9.57 14.11
CA ALA A 225 -2.04 -8.21 14.41
C ALA A 225 -0.55 -8.02 14.09
N ILE A 226 0.28 -9.01 14.45
CA ILE A 226 1.72 -8.92 14.18
C ILE A 226 2.04 -9.14 12.70
N ASP A 227 1.38 -10.09 12.03
CA ASP A 227 1.57 -10.32 10.59
C ASP A 227 1.16 -9.09 9.76
N LEU A 228 0.04 -8.45 10.10
CA LEU A 228 -0.37 -7.18 9.49
C LEU A 228 0.62 -6.04 9.76
N ALA A 229 1.26 -6.00 10.94
CA ALA A 229 2.33 -5.05 11.22
C ALA A 229 3.59 -5.32 10.37
N VAL A 230 3.92 -6.59 10.12
CA VAL A 230 5.01 -7.00 9.22
C VAL A 230 4.72 -6.58 7.77
N ALA A 231 3.46 -6.72 7.31
CA ALA A 231 3.03 -6.19 6.02
C ALA A 231 3.16 -4.66 5.94
N ALA A 232 2.67 -3.95 6.96
CA ALA A 232 2.72 -2.49 7.02
C ALA A 232 4.16 -1.95 7.04
N VAL A 233 5.07 -2.54 7.82
CA VAL A 233 6.48 -2.11 7.84
C VAL A 233 7.21 -2.45 6.56
N SER A 234 6.82 -3.52 5.85
CA SER A 234 7.34 -3.83 4.51
C SER A 234 6.94 -2.74 3.50
N MET A 235 5.70 -2.24 3.58
CA MET A 235 5.24 -1.10 2.79
C MET A 235 5.99 0.19 3.14
N ALA A 236 6.19 0.47 4.44
CA ALA A 236 6.97 1.61 4.88
C ALA A 236 8.41 1.55 4.36
N GLY A 237 9.06 0.39 4.48
CA GLY A 237 10.42 0.19 3.99
C GLY A 237 10.56 0.34 2.48
N ALA A 238 9.59 -0.18 1.72
CA ALA A 238 9.56 -0.01 0.27
C ALA A 238 9.41 1.46 -0.13
N CYS A 239 8.56 2.22 0.57
CA CYS A 239 8.44 3.67 0.38
C CYS A 239 9.76 4.40 0.67
N VAL A 240 10.42 4.11 1.81
CA VAL A 240 11.69 4.74 2.18
C VAL A 240 12.80 4.42 1.18
N GLY A 241 12.97 3.15 0.79
CA GLY A 241 13.99 2.76 -0.18
C GLY A 241 13.75 3.37 -1.57
N PHE A 242 12.48 3.48 -1.99
CA PHE A 242 12.12 4.15 -3.25
C PHE A 242 12.33 5.67 -3.19
N LEU A 243 12.07 6.30 -2.05
CA LEU A 243 12.16 7.74 -1.86
C LEU A 243 13.56 8.28 -2.18
N TRP A 244 14.63 7.51 -1.95
CA TRP A 244 16.00 7.87 -2.33
C TRP A 244 16.14 8.20 -3.84
N TRP A 245 15.31 7.60 -4.68
CA TRP A 245 15.31 7.79 -6.14
C TRP A 245 14.21 8.72 -6.62
N ASN A 246 13.18 8.92 -5.80
CA ASN A 246 11.98 9.69 -6.14
C ASN A 246 11.94 11.09 -5.50
N ALA A 247 12.74 11.35 -4.46
CA ALA A 247 12.88 12.68 -3.87
C ALA A 247 13.41 13.70 -4.88
N ALA A 248 13.01 14.97 -4.70
CA ALA A 248 13.31 16.04 -5.64
C ALA A 248 14.84 16.27 -5.81
N PRO A 249 15.34 16.37 -7.06
CA PRO A 249 14.65 16.11 -8.34
C PRO A 249 14.49 14.61 -8.64
N ALA A 250 13.26 14.17 -8.96
CA ALA A 250 12.93 12.76 -9.12
C ALA A 250 13.63 12.11 -10.33
N ARG A 251 14.27 10.94 -10.11
CA ARG A 251 14.89 10.12 -11.16
C ARG A 251 13.96 9.04 -11.72
N ILE A 252 12.89 8.74 -11.00
CA ILE A 252 11.85 7.79 -11.39
C ILE A 252 10.55 8.14 -10.67
N PHE A 253 9.42 8.01 -11.35
CA PHE A 253 8.09 8.17 -10.78
C PHE A 253 7.47 6.82 -10.43
N MET A 254 6.70 6.77 -9.34
CA MET A 254 6.06 5.53 -8.87
C MET A 254 5.02 5.06 -9.90
N GLY A 255 4.28 6.00 -10.48
CA GLY A 255 3.24 5.74 -11.48
C GLY A 255 1.99 5.12 -10.88
N ASP A 256 0.99 4.86 -11.71
CA ASP A 256 -0.25 4.21 -11.26
C ASP A 256 0.06 2.84 -10.64
N THR A 257 1.11 2.17 -11.11
CA THR A 257 1.62 0.90 -10.58
C THR A 257 1.84 0.98 -9.07
N GLY A 258 2.60 1.98 -8.60
CA GLY A 258 2.94 2.04 -7.19
C GLY A 258 1.82 2.67 -6.38
N SER A 259 1.19 3.73 -6.89
CA SER A 259 0.21 4.49 -6.11
C SER A 259 -1.04 3.67 -5.83
N LEU A 260 -1.52 2.88 -6.81
CA LEU A 260 -2.65 1.98 -6.59
C LEU A 260 -2.28 0.80 -5.68
N ALA A 261 -1.06 0.28 -5.77
CA ALA A 261 -0.59 -0.77 -4.87
C ALA A 261 -0.60 -0.30 -3.41
N ILE A 262 -0.01 0.87 -3.16
CA ILE A 262 0.11 1.44 -1.82
C ILE A 262 -1.25 1.86 -1.26
N GLY A 263 -2.07 2.61 -2.01
CA GLY A 263 -3.38 3.03 -1.53
C GLY A 263 -4.33 1.85 -1.28
N THR A 264 -4.30 0.83 -2.14
CA THR A 264 -5.05 -0.42 -1.88
C THR A 264 -4.55 -1.11 -0.61
N GLY A 265 -3.24 -1.27 -0.45
CA GLY A 265 -2.65 -1.91 0.74
C GLY A 265 -2.96 -1.15 2.04
N LEU A 266 -2.90 0.18 2.04
CA LEU A 266 -3.24 1.02 3.19
C LEU A 266 -4.69 0.83 3.62
N ALA A 267 -5.63 0.84 2.66
CA ALA A 267 -7.03 0.58 2.93
C ALA A 267 -7.26 -0.83 3.49
N CYS A 268 -6.67 -1.85 2.86
CA CYS A 268 -6.79 -3.23 3.30
C CYS A 268 -6.24 -3.42 4.72
N LEU A 269 -5.06 -2.88 5.03
CA LEU A 269 -4.49 -2.90 6.39
C LEU A 269 -5.42 -2.24 7.40
N ALA A 270 -5.96 -1.07 7.07
CA ALA A 270 -6.84 -0.34 7.98
C ALA A 270 -8.17 -1.05 8.21
N LEU A 271 -8.71 -1.75 7.21
CA LEU A 271 -9.90 -2.57 7.36
C LEU A 271 -9.65 -3.79 8.25
N GLU A 272 -8.55 -4.52 8.02
CA GLU A 272 -8.20 -5.72 8.82
C GLU A 272 -7.83 -5.39 10.27
N MET A 273 -7.19 -4.24 10.49
CA MET A 273 -6.89 -3.73 11.84
C MET A 273 -8.09 -3.01 12.49
N ASN A 274 -9.22 -2.87 11.77
CA ASN A 274 -10.40 -2.13 12.21
C ASN A 274 -10.09 -0.70 12.70
N ILE A 275 -9.34 0.02 11.86
CA ILE A 275 -8.96 1.43 12.01
C ILE A 275 -9.29 2.23 10.74
N ALA A 276 -10.19 1.73 9.89
CA ALA A 276 -10.52 2.38 8.62
C ALA A 276 -11.03 3.84 8.78
N LEU A 277 -11.71 4.15 9.90
CA LEU A 277 -12.14 5.52 10.21
C LEU A 277 -10.98 6.45 10.62
N LEU A 278 -9.83 5.89 10.98
CA LEU A 278 -8.62 6.64 11.30
C LEU A 278 -7.85 7.08 10.03
N LEU A 279 -8.09 6.43 8.88
CA LEU A 279 -7.39 6.72 7.62
C LEU A 279 -7.43 8.21 7.22
N PRO A 280 -8.57 8.93 7.27
CA PRO A 280 -8.59 10.36 6.95
C PRO A 280 -7.74 11.23 7.86
N ILE A 281 -7.41 10.75 9.08
CA ILE A 281 -6.58 11.47 10.04
C ILE A 281 -5.10 11.17 9.78
N ILE A 282 -4.71 9.89 9.75
CA ILE A 282 -3.30 9.51 9.54
C ILE A 282 -2.85 9.78 8.10
N GLY A 283 -3.74 9.58 7.13
CA GLY A 283 -3.58 9.90 5.72
C GLY A 283 -4.13 11.27 5.33
N GLY A 284 -4.18 12.23 6.26
CA GLY A 284 -4.83 13.53 6.06
C GLY A 284 -4.39 14.28 4.80
N LEU A 285 -3.14 14.11 4.35
CA LEU A 285 -2.69 14.65 3.06
C LEU A 285 -3.51 14.09 1.89
N PHE A 286 -3.69 12.77 1.80
CA PHE A 286 -4.46 12.12 0.72
C PHE A 286 -5.91 12.60 0.73
N PHE A 287 -6.47 12.77 1.92
CA PHE A 287 -7.83 13.27 2.11
C PHE A 287 -7.97 14.72 1.62
N VAL A 288 -7.08 15.62 2.04
CA VAL A 288 -7.10 17.03 1.61
C VAL A 288 -6.88 17.17 0.11
N VAL A 289 -5.94 16.42 -0.48
CA VAL A 289 -5.72 16.42 -1.93
C VAL A 289 -6.97 15.94 -2.66
N THR A 290 -7.62 14.87 -2.17
CA THR A 290 -8.86 14.36 -2.78
C THR A 290 -9.98 15.40 -2.72
N LEU A 291 -10.17 16.06 -1.57
CA LEU A 291 -11.16 17.13 -1.42
C LEU A 291 -10.88 18.34 -2.31
N SER A 292 -9.62 18.63 -2.64
CA SER A 292 -9.28 19.76 -3.52
C SER A 292 -9.68 19.54 -5.00
N VAL A 293 -10.00 18.30 -5.37
CA VAL A 293 -10.38 17.89 -6.73
C VAL A 293 -11.90 17.79 -6.90
N VAL A 294 -12.63 17.56 -5.80
CA VAL A 294 -14.11 17.45 -5.75
C VAL A 294 -14.73 18.84 -5.72
#